data_AF-A0A9W6Z441-F1
#
_entry.id   AF-A0A9W6Z441-F1
#
_cell.length_a   1.000
_cell.length_b   1.000
_cell.length_c   1.000
_cell.angle_alpha   90.00
_cell.angle_beta   90.00
_cell.angle_gamma   90.00
#
_symmetry.space_group_name_H-M   'P 1'
#
loop_
_entity.id
_entity.type
_entity.pdbx_description
1 polymer ?
#
loop_
_entity_poly.entity_id
_entity_poly.type
_entity_poly.pdbx_seq_one_letter_code
_entity_poly.pdbx_strand_id
1 'polypeptide(L)'
;NSLKAPLGEAGDANMTLINACKSKKKNIEVILSIIKEQPELLLIADSEGKLPVHHAAVRKPVDVIDALVFPQRDTIFAKDHNGKTPLDYANQFYANEKVVVALNDKRRRLRDEKARQEREAKERLEREKKEKTIEEAEDIKRMAGEEIDDLLKALVDLHDKFCEESNENTTPFDLGMVTGLEELVGKVKDMAKEAHGKIEGGRLE
;
A
#
# COMPACT_ATOMS: atom_id res chain seq x y z
N ASN A 1 -17.53 3.51 -20.59
CA ASN A 1 -18.05 4.56 -19.68
C ASN A 1 -17.93 5.91 -20.33
N SER A 2 -18.98 6.27 -21.06
CA SER A 2 -19.10 7.52 -21.80
C SER A 2 -19.35 8.68 -20.84
N LEU A 3 -18.37 9.56 -20.66
CA LEU A 3 -18.54 10.87 -20.06
C LEU A 3 -19.33 11.75 -21.05
N LYS A 4 -20.65 11.59 -21.06
CA LYS A 4 -21.56 12.53 -21.71
C LYS A 4 -22.54 13.04 -20.64
N ALA A 5 -22.08 14.02 -19.87
CA ALA A 5 -22.89 14.79 -18.93
C ALA A 5 -23.49 16.03 -19.63
N PRO A 6 -24.56 16.64 -19.09
CA PRO A 6 -25.59 17.35 -19.87
C PRO A 6 -25.14 18.74 -20.36
N LEU A 7 -25.36 18.99 -21.65
CA LEU A 7 -24.97 20.17 -22.44
C LEU A 7 -25.97 21.34 -22.30
N GLY A 8 -26.23 21.80 -21.08
CA GLY A 8 -27.08 22.99 -20.83
C GLY A 8 -26.25 24.20 -20.41
N GLU A 9 -25.78 24.19 -19.17
CA GLU A 9 -25.05 25.30 -18.55
C GLU A 9 -23.55 24.99 -18.39
N ALA A 10 -23.20 23.76 -18.02
CA ALA A 10 -21.81 23.31 -17.91
C ALA A 10 -21.09 23.28 -19.27
N GLY A 11 -21.83 23.05 -20.37
CA GLY A 11 -21.31 23.10 -21.73
C GLY A 11 -20.85 24.50 -22.12
N ASP A 12 -21.61 25.52 -21.75
CA ASP A 12 -21.31 26.92 -22.06
C ASP A 12 -20.15 27.45 -21.20
N ALA A 13 -20.13 27.10 -19.91
CA ALA A 13 -19.01 27.45 -19.02
C ALA A 13 -17.69 26.77 -19.42
N ASN A 14 -17.72 25.49 -19.80
CA ASN A 14 -16.53 24.79 -20.31
C ASN A 14 -16.00 25.44 -21.59
N MET A 15 -16.88 25.72 -22.55
CA MET A 15 -16.52 26.40 -23.78
C MET A 15 -15.95 27.79 -23.50
N THR A 16 -16.52 28.51 -22.54
CA THR A 16 -16.04 29.83 -22.10
C THR A 16 -14.63 29.74 -21.49
N LEU A 17 -14.37 28.78 -20.60
CA LEU A 17 -13.06 28.55 -20.02
C LEU A 17 -12.01 28.21 -21.08
N ILE A 18 -12.31 27.24 -21.95
CA ILE A 18 -11.42 26.82 -23.03
C ILE A 18 -11.15 27.98 -23.99
N ASN A 19 -12.17 28.77 -24.35
CA ASN A 19 -12.01 29.94 -25.20
C ASN A 19 -11.16 31.03 -24.52
N ALA A 20 -11.33 31.25 -23.22
CA ALA A 20 -10.50 32.17 -22.45
C ALA A 20 -9.03 31.73 -22.42
N CYS A 21 -8.77 30.42 -22.27
CA CYS A 21 -7.43 29.81 -22.35
C CYS A 21 -6.83 29.92 -23.77
N LYS A 22 -7.64 29.71 -24.82
CA LYS A 22 -7.23 29.86 -26.24
C LYS A 22 -6.99 31.32 -26.65
N SER A 23 -7.65 32.27 -26.00
CA SER A 23 -7.59 33.68 -26.37
C SER A 23 -6.18 34.27 -26.23
N LYS A 24 -5.81 35.14 -27.17
CA LYS A 24 -4.58 35.95 -27.09
C LYS A 24 -4.66 37.02 -26.01
N LYS A 25 -5.87 37.41 -25.57
CA LYS A 25 -6.05 38.41 -24.52
C LYS A 25 -5.68 37.84 -23.15
N LYS A 26 -5.18 38.71 -22.27
CA LYS A 26 -4.83 38.37 -20.88
C LYS A 26 -6.11 38.28 -20.02
N ASN A 27 -6.95 37.28 -20.29
CA ASN A 27 -8.20 37.03 -19.57
C ASN A 27 -7.96 36.22 -18.27
N ILE A 28 -6.95 36.59 -17.48
CA ILE A 28 -6.53 35.80 -16.31
C ILE A 28 -7.62 35.78 -15.25
N GLU A 29 -8.18 36.95 -14.91
CA GLU A 29 -9.21 37.08 -13.87
C GLU A 29 -10.46 36.25 -14.18
N VAL A 30 -10.90 36.25 -15.45
CA VAL A 30 -12.02 35.42 -15.89
C VAL A 30 -11.71 33.94 -15.72
N ILE A 31 -10.52 33.50 -16.14
CA ILE A 31 -10.09 32.10 -15.98
C ILE A 31 -10.08 31.72 -14.51
N LEU A 32 -9.47 32.53 -13.65
CA LEU A 32 -9.40 32.26 -12.21
C LEU A 32 -10.78 32.25 -11.55
N SER A 33 -11.67 33.17 -11.94
CA SER A 33 -13.04 33.20 -11.45
C SER A 33 -13.80 31.93 -11.82
N ILE A 34 -13.68 31.47 -13.07
CA ILE A 34 -14.37 30.25 -13.51
C ILE A 34 -13.82 29.03 -12.75
N ILE A 35 -12.49 28.92 -12.62
CA ILE A 35 -11.86 27.79 -11.89
C ILE A 35 -12.31 27.75 -10.43
N LYS A 36 -12.46 28.91 -9.80
CA LYS A 36 -12.88 29.03 -8.40
C LYS A 36 -14.32 28.56 -8.20
N GLU A 37 -15.23 28.94 -9.09
CA GLU A 37 -16.64 28.57 -9.01
C GLU A 37 -16.89 27.12 -9.48
N GLN A 38 -16.15 26.66 -10.49
CA GLN A 38 -16.39 25.39 -11.19
C GLN A 38 -15.06 24.64 -11.50
N PRO A 39 -14.39 24.07 -10.49
CA PRO A 39 -13.13 23.35 -10.67
C PRO A 39 -13.26 22.04 -11.48
N GLU A 40 -14.46 21.47 -11.59
CA GLU A 40 -14.75 20.27 -12.37
C GLU A 40 -14.52 20.46 -13.88
N LEU A 41 -14.61 21.70 -14.37
CA LEU A 41 -14.38 22.04 -15.78
C LEU A 41 -12.93 21.76 -16.23
N LEU A 42 -12.00 21.69 -15.29
CA LEU A 42 -10.59 21.37 -15.56
C LEU A 42 -10.40 19.99 -16.18
N LEU A 43 -11.34 19.08 -15.96
CA LEU A 43 -11.33 17.69 -16.45
C LEU A 43 -12.16 17.50 -17.72
N ILE A 44 -12.89 18.53 -18.16
CA ILE A 44 -13.72 18.43 -19.36
C ILE A 44 -12.89 18.82 -20.58
N ALA A 45 -12.73 17.86 -21.49
CA ALA A 45 -12.03 18.06 -22.75
C ALA A 45 -12.92 18.72 -23.81
N ASP A 46 -12.30 19.45 -24.74
CA ASP A 46 -12.96 19.82 -25.99
C ASP A 46 -13.06 18.64 -26.98
N SER A 47 -13.58 18.90 -28.18
CA SER A 47 -13.75 17.90 -29.23
C SER A 47 -12.44 17.25 -29.70
N GLU A 48 -11.28 17.84 -29.41
CA GLU A 48 -9.96 17.29 -29.74
C GLU A 48 -9.35 16.49 -28.57
N GLY A 49 -10.10 16.31 -27.48
CA GLY A 49 -9.60 15.67 -26.26
C GLY A 49 -8.72 16.61 -25.42
N LYS A 50 -8.71 17.91 -25.71
CA LYS A 50 -7.83 18.86 -25.02
C LYS A 50 -8.53 19.45 -23.81
N LEU A 51 -7.93 19.21 -22.65
CA LEU A 51 -8.24 19.92 -21.41
C LEU A 51 -7.85 21.41 -21.49
N PRO A 52 -8.44 22.30 -20.67
CA PRO A 52 -8.09 23.72 -20.61
C PRO A 52 -6.59 24.01 -20.48
N VAL A 53 -5.86 23.15 -19.75
CA VAL A 53 -4.40 23.26 -19.56
C VAL A 53 -3.60 23.10 -20.85
N HIS A 54 -4.07 22.33 -21.85
CA HIS A 54 -3.39 22.21 -23.15
C HIS A 54 -3.36 23.57 -23.87
N HIS A 55 -4.48 24.29 -23.85
CA HIS A 55 -4.61 25.60 -24.49
C HIS A 55 -3.86 26.66 -23.70
N ALA A 56 -3.95 26.61 -22.36
CA ALA A 56 -3.25 27.55 -21.50
C ALA A 56 -1.73 27.43 -21.62
N ALA A 57 -1.19 26.21 -21.76
CA ALA A 57 0.24 25.95 -21.87
C ALA A 57 0.91 26.68 -23.05
N VAL A 58 0.14 27.01 -24.09
CA VAL A 58 0.66 27.73 -25.27
C VAL A 58 0.69 29.24 -25.07
N ARG A 59 -0.27 29.82 -24.34
CA ARG A 59 -0.57 31.26 -24.40
C ARG A 59 -0.61 31.98 -23.05
N LYS A 60 -0.70 31.25 -21.94
CA LYS A 60 -0.95 31.82 -20.62
C LYS A 60 0.30 31.79 -19.74
N PRO A 61 0.42 32.73 -18.79
CA PRO A 61 1.54 32.75 -17.85
C PRO A 61 1.45 31.57 -16.87
N VAL A 62 2.57 31.31 -16.20
CA VAL A 62 2.71 30.23 -15.20
C VAL A 62 1.63 30.29 -14.14
N ASP A 63 1.23 31.46 -13.67
CA ASP A 63 0.18 31.62 -12.63
C ASP A 63 -1.16 30.98 -13.03
N VAL A 64 -1.53 31.05 -14.31
CA VAL A 64 -2.75 30.42 -14.83
C VAL A 64 -2.57 28.91 -14.92
N ILE A 65 -1.39 28.45 -15.32
CA ILE A 65 -1.06 27.01 -15.33
C ILE A 65 -1.13 26.45 -13.91
N ASP A 66 -0.62 27.19 -12.93
CA ASP A 66 -0.66 26.83 -11.52
C ASP A 66 -2.10 26.72 -11.02
N ALA A 67 -2.96 27.69 -11.35
CA ALA A 67 -4.37 27.64 -11.00
C ALA A 67 -5.13 26.47 -11.66
N LEU A 68 -4.78 26.12 -12.90
CA LEU A 68 -5.39 24.99 -13.62
C LEU A 68 -4.91 23.62 -13.09
N VAL A 69 -3.65 23.53 -12.67
CA VAL A 69 -3.03 22.25 -12.25
C VAL A 69 -3.18 22.00 -10.75
N PHE A 70 -3.27 23.04 -9.92
CA PHE A 70 -3.33 22.89 -8.47
C PHE A 70 -4.52 22.03 -7.99
N PRO A 71 -5.76 22.21 -8.49
CA PRO A 71 -6.90 21.39 -8.07
C PRO A 71 -6.83 19.96 -8.61
N GLN A 72 -6.21 19.77 -9.77
CA GLN A 72 -6.17 18.48 -10.49
C GLN A 72 -4.78 18.24 -11.09
N ARG A 73 -3.85 17.76 -10.25
CA ARG A 73 -2.41 17.67 -10.60
C ARG A 73 -2.12 16.78 -11.80
N ASP A 74 -2.91 15.72 -11.99
CA ASP A 74 -2.71 14.73 -13.05
C ASP A 74 -3.03 15.26 -14.45
N THR A 75 -3.76 16.39 -14.56
CA THR A 75 -4.09 17.03 -15.83
C THR A 75 -2.84 17.44 -16.64
N ILE A 76 -1.70 17.61 -15.96
CA ILE A 76 -0.41 17.91 -16.59
C ILE A 76 0.15 16.75 -17.44
N PHE A 77 -0.33 15.53 -17.21
CA PHE A 77 0.03 14.32 -17.95
C PHE A 77 -1.06 13.87 -18.93
N ALA A 78 -2.23 14.53 -18.91
CA ALA A 78 -3.34 14.19 -19.78
C ALA A 78 -2.90 14.28 -21.25
N LYS A 79 -3.36 13.33 -22.05
CA LYS A 79 -3.10 13.28 -23.49
C LYS A 79 -4.39 13.61 -24.24
N ASP A 80 -4.27 14.45 -25.25
CA ASP A 80 -5.35 14.69 -26.20
C ASP A 80 -5.53 13.51 -27.17
N HIS A 81 -6.45 13.62 -28.13
CA HIS A 81 -6.67 12.57 -29.14
C HIS A 81 -5.44 12.30 -30.03
N ASN A 82 -4.48 13.22 -30.09
CA ASN A 82 -3.23 13.06 -30.82
C ASN A 82 -2.11 12.47 -29.94
N GLY A 83 -2.41 12.10 -28.70
CA GLY A 83 -1.43 11.61 -27.74
C GLY A 83 -0.53 12.70 -27.15
N LYS A 84 -0.83 13.98 -27.37
CA LYS A 84 -0.02 15.12 -26.95
C LYS A 84 -0.44 15.63 -25.57
N THR A 85 0.56 15.93 -24.76
CA THR A 85 0.41 16.52 -23.42
C THR A 85 0.48 18.05 -23.46
N PRO A 86 0.09 18.77 -22.38
CA PRO A 86 0.22 20.22 -22.32
C PRO A 86 1.66 20.70 -22.54
N LEU A 87 2.67 19.93 -22.08
CA LEU A 87 4.07 20.24 -22.32
C LEU A 87 4.45 20.09 -23.81
N ASP A 88 3.89 19.09 -24.51
CA ASP A 88 4.15 18.91 -25.94
C ASP A 88 3.59 20.09 -26.74
N TYR A 89 2.43 20.62 -26.33
CA TYR A 89 1.88 21.87 -26.87
C TYR A 89 2.78 23.07 -26.56
N ALA A 90 3.26 23.21 -25.32
CA ALA A 90 4.17 24.30 -24.95
C ALA A 90 5.46 24.29 -25.81
N ASN A 91 6.03 23.10 -26.04
CA ASN A 91 7.22 22.92 -26.88
C ASN A 91 6.92 23.17 -28.37
N GLN A 92 5.83 22.61 -28.89
CA GLN A 92 5.48 22.71 -30.32
C GLN A 92 5.20 24.15 -30.77
N PHE A 93 4.59 24.95 -29.90
CA PHE A 93 4.17 26.31 -30.23
C PHE A 93 5.09 27.40 -29.68
N TYR A 94 6.30 27.03 -29.24
CA TYR A 94 7.31 27.95 -28.68
C TYR A 94 6.72 28.85 -27.59
N ALA A 95 6.03 28.23 -26.63
CA ALA A 95 5.48 28.93 -25.48
C ALA A 95 6.58 29.57 -24.64
N ASN A 96 6.18 30.41 -23.68
CA ASN A 96 7.12 31.06 -22.76
C ASN A 96 8.00 30.00 -22.05
N GLU A 97 9.32 30.20 -22.08
CA GLU A 97 10.28 29.29 -21.45
C GLU A 97 9.94 28.98 -19.99
N LYS A 98 9.45 29.98 -19.24
CA LYS A 98 9.03 29.79 -17.85
C LYS A 98 7.89 28.77 -17.71
N VAL A 99 6.97 28.73 -18.68
CA VAL A 99 5.87 27.75 -18.70
C VAL A 99 6.40 26.35 -18.99
N VAL A 100 7.31 26.22 -19.97
CA VAL A 100 7.94 24.94 -20.30
C VAL A 100 8.69 24.38 -19.10
N VAL A 101 9.53 25.21 -18.46
CA VAL A 101 10.30 24.83 -17.26
C VAL A 101 9.36 24.46 -16.11
N ALA A 102 8.34 25.28 -15.83
CA ALA A 102 7.38 25.02 -14.75
C ALA A 102 6.62 23.70 -14.97
N LEU A 103 6.14 23.44 -16.20
CA LEU A 103 5.46 22.20 -16.54
C LEU A 103 6.40 21.00 -16.39
N ASN A 104 7.64 21.10 -16.86
CA ASN A 104 8.61 20.02 -16.77
C ASN A 104 9.01 19.71 -15.32
N ASP A 105 9.27 20.73 -14.51
CA ASP A 105 9.63 20.58 -13.10
C ASP A 105 8.49 19.97 -12.28
N LYS A 106 7.24 20.41 -12.50
CA LYS A 106 6.07 19.82 -11.85
C LYS A 106 5.90 18.36 -12.25
N ARG A 107 6.06 18.02 -13.54
CA ARG A 107 6.00 16.63 -14.00
C ARG A 107 7.06 15.75 -13.38
N ARG A 108 8.30 16.25 -13.23
CA ARG A 108 9.38 15.53 -12.55
C ARG A 108 9.01 15.25 -11.10
N ARG A 109 8.63 16.28 -10.34
CA ARG A 109 8.25 16.16 -8.93
C ARG A 109 7.11 15.16 -8.70
N LEU A 110 6.07 15.19 -9.54
CA LEU A 110 4.94 14.27 -9.40
C LEU A 110 5.32 12.81 -9.70
N ARG A 111 6.24 12.56 -10.65
CA ARG A 111 6.77 11.21 -10.87
C ARG A 111 7.57 10.72 -9.67
N ASP A 112 8.41 11.58 -9.10
CA ASP A 112 9.24 11.24 -7.95
C ASP A 112 8.37 10.99 -6.70
N GLU A 113 7.35 11.82 -6.48
CA GLU A 113 6.38 11.66 -5.40
C GLU A 113 5.61 10.34 -5.51
N LYS A 114 5.10 10.01 -6.71
CA LYS A 114 4.41 8.75 -6.97
C LYS A 114 5.33 7.54 -6.76
N ALA A 115 6.55 7.59 -7.28
CA ALA A 115 7.54 6.52 -7.10
C ALA A 115 7.92 6.31 -5.63
N ARG A 116 8.00 7.39 -4.84
CA ARG A 116 8.24 7.32 -3.40
C ARG A 116 7.07 6.66 -2.67
N GLN A 117 5.83 7.08 -2.96
CA GLN A 117 4.62 6.51 -2.36
C GLN A 117 4.50 5.01 -2.69
N GLU A 118 4.78 4.61 -3.92
CA GLU A 118 4.77 3.20 -4.34
C GLU A 118 5.82 2.36 -3.58
N ARG A 119 7.03 2.90 -3.35
CA ARG A 119 8.07 2.23 -2.55
C ARG A 119 7.66 2.07 -1.10
N GLU A 120 7.18 3.15 -0.47
CA GLU A 120 6.73 3.14 0.92
C GLU A 120 5.55 2.17 1.11
N ALA A 121 4.61 2.13 0.17
CA ALA A 121 3.49 1.19 0.19
C ALA A 121 3.97 -0.27 0.06
N LYS A 122 4.93 -0.54 -0.83
CA LYS A 122 5.51 -1.88 -1.00
C LYS A 122 6.23 -2.35 0.27
N GLU A 123 7.04 -1.47 0.88
CA GLU A 123 7.72 -1.78 2.14
C GLU A 123 6.76 -2.05 3.29
N ARG A 124 5.65 -1.30 3.40
CA ARG A 124 4.61 -1.56 4.40
C ARG A 124 4.00 -2.94 4.21
N LEU A 125 3.60 -3.27 2.98
CA LEU A 125 3.05 -4.58 2.67
C LEU A 125 4.04 -5.72 2.97
N GLU A 126 5.33 -5.52 2.68
CA GLU A 126 6.36 -6.52 2.99
C GLU A 126 6.56 -6.68 4.50
N ARG A 127 6.50 -5.61 5.29
CA ARG A 127 6.53 -5.69 6.76
C ARG A 127 5.31 -6.43 7.31
N GLU A 128 4.11 -6.08 6.85
CA GLU A 128 2.86 -6.74 7.27
C GLU A 128 2.86 -8.23 6.93
N LYS A 129 3.39 -8.62 5.77
CA LYS A 129 3.55 -10.04 5.41
C LYS A 129 4.54 -10.75 6.34
N LYS A 130 5.69 -10.12 6.62
CA LYS A 130 6.69 -10.69 7.54
C LYS A 130 6.13 -10.86 8.94
N GLU A 131 5.38 -9.88 9.44
CA GLU A 131 4.75 -9.92 10.76
C GLU A 131 3.74 -11.06 10.87
N LYS A 132 2.89 -11.25 9.86
CA LYS A 132 1.96 -12.39 9.80
C LYS A 132 2.69 -13.75 9.76
N THR A 133 3.76 -13.86 8.99
CA THR A 133 4.55 -15.10 8.95
C THR A 133 5.21 -15.40 10.29
N ILE A 134 5.65 -14.38 11.03
CA ILE A 134 6.19 -14.55 12.38
C ILE A 134 5.08 -15.00 13.33
N GLU A 135 3.91 -14.35 13.31
CA GLU A 135 2.76 -14.73 14.14
C GLU A 135 2.33 -16.19 13.87
N GLU A 136 2.20 -16.58 12.60
CA GLU A 136 1.91 -17.96 12.19
C GLU A 136 2.97 -18.95 12.69
N ALA A 137 4.25 -18.60 12.62
CA ALA A 137 5.34 -19.45 13.11
C ALA A 137 5.35 -19.58 14.64
N GLU A 138 5.06 -18.49 15.36
CA GLU A 138 4.94 -18.47 16.81
C GLU A 138 3.74 -19.32 17.30
N ASP A 139 2.62 -19.28 16.59
CA ASP A 139 1.45 -20.12 16.88
C ASP A 139 1.71 -21.61 16.66
N ILE A 140 2.38 -21.99 15.55
CA ILE A 140 2.77 -23.40 15.30
C ILE A 140 3.67 -23.91 16.43
N LYS A 141 4.63 -23.09 16.86
CA LYS A 141 5.51 -23.41 17.98
C LYS A 141 4.72 -23.62 19.28
N ARG A 142 3.77 -22.75 19.58
CA ARG A 142 2.95 -22.84 20.79
C ARG A 142 2.11 -24.12 20.79
N MET A 143 1.45 -24.45 19.67
CA MET A 143 0.66 -25.69 19.55
C MET A 143 1.52 -26.95 19.72
N ALA A 144 2.71 -26.98 19.14
CA ALA A 144 3.63 -28.10 19.31
C ALA A 144 4.09 -28.25 20.78
N GLY A 145 4.25 -27.13 21.50
CA GLY A 145 4.56 -27.15 22.93
C GLY A 145 3.40 -27.70 23.76
N GLU A 146 2.17 -27.25 23.50
CA GLU A 146 0.96 -27.73 24.16
C GLU A 146 0.75 -29.25 23.97
N GLU A 147 0.95 -29.79 22.76
CA GLU A 147 0.84 -31.24 22.49
C GLU A 147 1.87 -32.07 23.27
N ILE A 148 3.11 -31.57 23.41
CA ILE A 148 4.16 -32.25 24.19
C ILE A 148 3.81 -32.24 25.68
N ASP A 149 3.31 -31.12 26.20
CA ASP A 149 2.91 -30.99 27.61
C ASP A 149 1.73 -31.91 27.94
N ASP A 150 0.75 -32.04 27.04
CA ASP A 150 -0.39 -32.95 27.20
C ASP A 150 0.04 -34.43 27.21
N LEU A 151 0.96 -34.82 26.33
CA LEU A 151 1.53 -36.18 26.31
C LEU A 151 2.32 -36.49 27.59
N LEU A 152 3.11 -35.53 28.08
CA LEU A 152 3.84 -35.65 29.33
C LEU A 152 2.89 -35.83 30.52
N LYS A 153 1.79 -35.07 30.54
CA LYS A 153 0.77 -35.19 31.58
C LYS A 153 0.11 -36.56 31.55
N ALA A 154 -0.27 -37.07 30.38
CA ALA A 154 -0.85 -38.40 30.25
C ALA A 154 0.11 -39.52 30.69
N LEU A 155 1.42 -39.37 30.43
CA LEU A 155 2.44 -40.31 30.86
C LEU A 155 2.63 -40.31 32.38
N VAL A 156 2.60 -39.13 33.01
CA VAL A 156 2.63 -38.98 34.47
C VAL A 156 1.37 -39.57 35.11
N ASP A 157 0.19 -39.29 34.56
CA ASP A 157 -1.07 -39.87 35.05
C ASP A 157 -1.08 -41.41 34.94
N LEU A 158 -0.47 -41.97 33.89
CA LEU A 158 -0.31 -43.43 33.74
C LEU A 158 0.67 -44.01 34.77
N HIS A 159 1.76 -43.30 35.05
CA HIS A 159 2.71 -43.66 36.10
C HIS A 159 2.02 -43.70 37.47
N ASP A 160 1.27 -42.66 37.81
CA ASP A 160 0.59 -42.55 39.10
C ASP A 160 -0.45 -43.66 39.28
N LYS A 161 -1.21 -44.00 38.23
CA LYS A 161 -2.11 -45.18 38.23
C LYS A 161 -1.38 -46.49 38.45
N PHE A 162 -0.23 -46.69 37.80
CA PHE A 162 0.56 -47.91 37.96
C PHE A 162 1.15 -48.02 39.38
N CYS A 163 1.52 -46.90 40.00
CA CYS A 163 1.94 -46.81 41.39
C CYS A 163 0.79 -47.09 42.38
N GLU A 164 -0.44 -46.67 42.07
CA GLU A 164 -1.62 -46.98 42.88
C GLU A 164 -1.98 -48.49 42.82
N GLU A 165 -1.93 -49.10 41.63
CA GLU A 165 -2.24 -50.53 41.43
C GLU A 165 -1.15 -51.47 41.99
N SER A 166 0.09 -51.01 42.08
CA SER A 166 1.23 -51.83 42.52
C SER A 166 1.37 -51.95 44.05
N ASN A 167 0.65 -51.14 44.84
CA ASN A 167 0.72 -51.15 46.31
C ASN A 167 0.05 -52.35 47.00
N GLU A 168 -0.71 -53.19 46.28
CA GLU A 168 -1.38 -54.35 46.87
C GLU A 168 -0.67 -55.70 46.64
N ASN A 169 0.37 -55.81 45.79
CA ASN A 169 1.08 -57.10 45.56
C ASN A 169 2.45 -57.05 44.82
N THR A 170 3.24 -55.98 44.94
CA THR A 170 4.40 -55.70 44.08
C THR A 170 5.50 -56.76 44.08
N THR A 171 5.88 -57.26 42.89
CA THR A 171 7.06 -58.12 42.73
C THR A 171 8.33 -57.28 42.48
N PRO A 172 9.55 -57.81 42.76
CA PRO A 172 10.81 -57.09 42.48
C PRO A 172 10.99 -56.69 40.99
N PHE A 173 10.31 -57.39 40.08
CA PHE A 173 10.30 -57.07 38.65
C PHE A 173 9.47 -55.81 38.35
N ASP A 174 8.36 -55.62 39.07
CA ASP A 174 7.48 -54.46 38.95
C ASP A 174 8.17 -53.17 39.44
N LEU A 175 8.93 -53.26 40.54
CA LEU A 175 9.74 -52.13 41.04
C LEU A 175 10.80 -51.66 40.03
N GLY A 176 11.47 -52.60 39.37
CA GLY A 176 12.46 -52.30 38.33
C GLY A 176 11.84 -51.60 37.12
N MET A 177 10.63 -52.02 36.73
CA MET A 177 9.86 -51.34 35.67
C MET A 177 9.43 -49.92 36.07
N VAL A 178 8.98 -49.71 37.31
CA VAL A 178 8.62 -48.38 37.82
C VAL A 178 9.83 -47.45 37.81
N THR A 179 10.99 -47.90 38.30
CA THR A 179 12.22 -47.08 38.27
C THR A 179 12.70 -46.77 36.84
N GLY A 180 12.52 -47.71 35.90
CA GLY A 180 12.84 -47.49 34.50
C GLY A 180 11.90 -46.47 33.83
N LEU A 181 10.62 -46.49 34.19
CA LEU A 181 9.64 -45.50 33.75
C LEU A 181 9.92 -44.11 34.31
N GLU A 182 10.27 -43.99 35.60
CA GLU A 182 10.68 -42.70 36.20
C GLU A 182 11.90 -42.10 35.50
N GLU A 183 12.92 -42.93 35.20
CA GLU A 183 14.12 -42.48 34.50
C GLU A 183 13.81 -42.07 33.05
N LEU A 184 12.89 -42.79 32.37
CA LEU A 184 12.44 -42.45 31.03
C LEU A 184 11.66 -41.14 31.00
N VAL A 185 10.74 -40.94 31.96
CA VAL A 185 9.96 -39.71 32.13
C VAL A 185 10.89 -38.52 32.39
N GLY A 186 11.91 -38.68 33.24
CA GLY A 186 12.94 -37.67 33.49
C GLY A 186 13.70 -37.28 32.21
N LYS A 187 14.18 -38.29 31.47
CA LYS A 187 14.86 -38.07 30.18
C LYS A 187 13.96 -37.38 29.16
N VAL A 188 12.69 -37.75 29.07
CA VAL A 188 11.72 -37.12 28.16
C VAL A 188 11.44 -35.67 28.57
N LYS A 189 11.33 -35.37 29.88
CA LYS A 189 11.21 -33.98 30.37
C LYS A 189 12.43 -33.12 30.04
N ASP A 190 13.63 -33.66 30.20
CA ASP A 190 14.86 -32.93 29.89
C ASP A 190 15.00 -32.70 28.38
N MET A 191 14.68 -33.70 27.57
CA MET A 191 14.61 -33.56 26.10
C MET A 191 13.55 -32.54 25.67
N ALA A 192 12.38 -32.53 26.31
CA ALA A 192 11.32 -31.56 26.03
C ALA A 192 11.72 -30.13 26.41
N LYS A 193 12.42 -29.95 27.53
CA LYS A 193 12.99 -28.66 27.94
C LYS A 193 14.09 -28.17 27.01
N GLU A 194 14.98 -29.07 26.57
CA GLU A 194 16.03 -28.72 25.61
C GLU A 194 15.42 -28.34 24.24
N ALA A 195 14.37 -29.06 23.81
CA ALA A 195 13.61 -28.73 22.62
C ALA A 195 12.93 -27.36 22.76
N HIS A 196 12.17 -27.11 23.83
CA HIS A 196 11.55 -25.80 24.09
C HIS A 196 12.58 -24.67 24.15
N GLY A 197 13.69 -24.86 24.86
CA GLY A 197 14.77 -23.88 24.99
C GLY A 197 15.46 -23.57 23.66
N LYS A 198 15.61 -24.54 22.76
CA LYS A 198 16.11 -24.30 21.39
C LYS A 198 15.11 -23.53 20.54
N ILE A 199 13.81 -23.78 20.71
CA ILE A 199 12.79 -23.07 19.95
C ILE A 199 12.61 -21.63 20.48
N GLU A 200 12.75 -21.36 21.79
CA GLU A 200 12.75 -20.01 22.40
C GLU A 200 14.05 -19.22 22.24
N GLY A 201 15.21 -19.90 22.27
CA GLY A 201 16.52 -19.30 22.07
C GLY A 201 16.87 -19.02 20.60
N GLY A 202 16.12 -19.61 19.66
CA GLY A 202 16.19 -19.35 18.21
C GLY A 202 15.62 -17.98 17.85
N ARG A 203 16.19 -16.91 18.40
CA ARG A 203 15.93 -15.54 18.00
C ARG A 203 16.53 -15.35 16.60
N LEU A 204 15.66 -15.39 15.59
CA LEU A 204 15.79 -14.84 14.23
C LEU A 204 17.18 -14.20 13.95
N GLU A 205 18.14 -14.99 13.46
CA GLU A 205 19.27 -14.48 12.66
C GLU A 205 18.92 -14.55 11.17
#